data_AF-G8TH90-F1
#
_entry.id   AF-G8TH90-F1
#
_cell.length_a   1.000
_cell.length_b   1.000
_cell.length_c   1.000
_cell.angle_alpha   90.00
_cell.angle_beta   90.00
_cell.angle_gamma   90.00
#
_symmetry.space_group_name_H-M   'P 1'
#
loop_
_entity.id
_entity.type
_entity.pdbx_description
1 polymer ?
#
loop_
_entity_poly.entity_id
_entity_poly.type
_entity_poly.pdbx_seq_one_letter_code
_entity_poly.pdbx_strand_id
1 'polypeptide(L)'
;MHGNLINTHIDMKKLFNYCLALCLTTAIYSTADAQVRKIPSEVTEAFRQKYPTALNVEWHDHLTNFTADFDLDKVHYEAKFNNKGMWQNTENKIDTAGIPAPIKEGFQKSKYVEDWKIKNAYKIALREDKTQYRLEIQKNDIQKKQLYFDSTGRLLRDNITL
;
A
#
# COMPACT_ATOMS: atom_id res chain seq x y z
N MET A 1 -53.41 -25.01 -49.07
CA MET A 1 -53.70 -23.77 -48.31
C MET A 1 -53.12 -23.97 -46.91
N HIS A 2 -51.83 -23.65 -46.71
CA HIS A 2 -51.27 -22.34 -46.35
C HIS A 2 -51.43 -21.97 -44.86
N GLY A 3 -50.29 -21.95 -44.14
CA GLY A 3 -50.01 -21.14 -42.94
C GLY A 3 -50.35 -21.80 -41.59
N ASN A 4 -49.60 -21.62 -40.51
CA ASN A 4 -48.34 -20.91 -40.31
C ASN A 4 -47.80 -21.33 -38.93
N LEU A 5 -46.52 -21.69 -38.84
CA LEU A 5 -45.82 -21.85 -37.56
C LEU A 5 -45.56 -20.45 -36.98
N ILE A 6 -46.19 -20.13 -35.85
CA ILE A 6 -45.88 -18.91 -35.09
C ILE A 6 -44.58 -19.12 -34.33
N ASN A 7 -43.49 -18.64 -34.92
CA ASN A 7 -42.18 -18.48 -34.29
C ASN A 7 -42.23 -17.22 -33.41
N THR A 8 -42.32 -17.37 -32.08
CA THR A 8 -42.24 -16.24 -31.15
C THR A 8 -40.79 -15.87 -30.88
N HIS A 9 -40.23 -15.01 -31.72
CA HIS A 9 -38.93 -14.41 -31.46
C HIS A 9 -39.10 -13.29 -30.42
N ILE A 10 -38.64 -13.51 -29.19
CA ILE A 10 -38.63 -12.47 -28.14
C ILE A 10 -37.52 -11.46 -28.49
N ASP A 11 -37.89 -10.21 -28.77
CA ASP A 11 -36.94 -9.13 -29.04
C ASP A 11 -36.19 -8.71 -27.78
N MET A 12 -34.94 -9.13 -27.66
CA MET A 12 -34.01 -8.87 -26.56
C MET A 12 -33.80 -7.38 -26.22
N LYS A 13 -34.16 -6.47 -27.14
CA LYS A 13 -34.10 -5.01 -26.93
C LYS A 13 -35.22 -4.49 -26.02
N LYS A 14 -36.37 -5.17 -25.95
CA LYS A 14 -37.48 -4.80 -25.04
C LYS A 14 -37.26 -5.30 -23.61
N LEU A 15 -36.44 -6.35 -23.42
CA LEU A 15 -35.93 -6.76 -22.09
C LEU A 15 -34.94 -5.73 -21.54
N PHE A 16 -34.12 -5.13 -22.41
CA PHE A 16 -33.09 -4.17 -22.00
C PHE A 16 -33.66 -2.88 -21.41
N ASN A 17 -34.77 -2.37 -21.98
CA ASN A 17 -35.39 -1.13 -21.49
C ASN A 17 -36.21 -1.30 -20.19
N TYR A 18 -36.61 -2.52 -19.82
CA TYR A 18 -37.26 -2.78 -18.52
C TYR A 18 -36.25 -2.92 -17.37
N CYS A 19 -34.99 -3.26 -17.64
CA CYS A 19 -33.93 -3.29 -16.62
C CYS A 19 -33.41 -1.89 -16.24
N LEU A 20 -33.53 -0.90 -17.12
CA LEU A 20 -33.01 0.45 -16.88
C LEU A 20 -33.90 1.30 -15.95
N ALA A 21 -35.17 0.93 -15.76
CA ALA A 21 -36.12 1.68 -14.95
C ALA A 21 -36.19 1.27 -13.46
N LEU A 22 -35.45 0.23 -13.04
CA LEU A 22 -35.45 -0.24 -11.63
C LEU A 22 -34.18 0.17 -10.84
N CYS A 23 -33.24 0.92 -11.43
CA CYS A 23 -31.98 1.29 -10.77
C CYS A 23 -32.00 2.67 -10.08
N LEU A 24 -33.14 3.35 -10.01
CA LEU A 24 -33.21 4.77 -9.60
C LEU A 24 -33.75 5.04 -8.18
N THR A 25 -33.81 4.04 -7.30
CA THR A 25 -34.18 4.28 -5.90
C THR A 25 -33.32 3.46 -4.93
N THR A 26 -32.16 3.98 -4.54
CA THR A 26 -31.53 3.76 -3.21
C THR A 26 -30.23 4.58 -3.14
N ALA A 27 -30.36 5.89 -2.98
CA ALA A 27 -29.21 6.76 -2.71
C ALA A 27 -29.51 7.61 -1.48
N ILE A 28 -29.58 7.00 -0.30
CA ILE A 28 -29.72 7.72 0.97
C ILE A 28 -28.96 6.97 2.09
N TYR A 29 -27.81 7.56 2.45
CA TYR A 29 -27.01 7.50 3.69
C TYR A 29 -26.55 6.15 4.24
N SER A 30 -25.35 5.73 3.83
CA SER A 30 -24.40 5.08 4.73
C SER A 30 -23.34 6.10 5.15
N THR A 31 -23.60 6.86 6.21
CA THR A 31 -22.50 7.43 7.00
C THR A 31 -21.86 6.26 7.73
N ALA A 32 -20.92 5.59 7.07
CA ALA A 32 -20.02 4.68 7.74
C ALA A 32 -19.15 5.54 8.66
N ASP A 33 -19.61 5.72 9.90
CA ASP A 33 -18.71 6.04 11.01
C ASP A 33 -17.68 4.92 11.01
N ALA A 34 -16.50 5.19 10.47
CA ALA A 34 -15.38 4.28 10.57
C ALA A 34 -15.01 4.23 12.05
N GLN A 35 -15.68 3.35 12.80
CA GLN A 35 -15.33 3.11 14.18
C GLN A 35 -13.87 2.65 14.20
N VAL A 36 -12.98 3.54 14.65
CA VAL A 36 -11.58 3.22 14.91
C VAL A 36 -11.60 2.07 15.90
N ARG A 37 -11.25 0.85 15.46
CA ARG A 37 -11.21 -0.28 16.37
C ARG A 37 -10.11 -0.02 17.38
N LYS A 38 -10.40 -0.38 18.64
CA LYS A 38 -9.42 -0.28 19.70
C LYS A 38 -8.21 -1.16 19.35
N ILE A 39 -7.02 -0.61 19.50
CA ILE A 39 -5.77 -1.32 19.27
C ILE A 39 -5.61 -2.40 20.36
N PRO A 40 -5.37 -3.67 19.99
CA PRO A 40 -5.14 -4.75 20.95
C PRO A 40 -3.95 -4.46 21.86
N SER A 41 -4.06 -4.80 23.14
CA SER A 41 -3.00 -4.61 24.13
C SER A 41 -1.72 -5.33 23.70
N GLU A 42 -1.84 -6.52 23.12
CA GLU A 42 -0.74 -7.36 22.63
C GLU A 42 0.10 -6.63 21.60
N VAL A 43 -0.53 -5.82 20.74
CA VAL A 43 0.17 -5.01 19.72
C VAL A 43 0.98 -3.90 20.39
N THR A 44 0.37 -3.17 21.33
CA THR A 44 1.05 -2.08 22.03
C THR A 44 2.17 -2.60 22.95
N GLU A 45 2.01 -3.78 23.54
CA GLU A 45 3.03 -4.44 24.37
C GLU A 45 4.20 -4.91 23.53
N ALA A 46 3.95 -5.57 22.39
CA ALA A 46 4.99 -5.99 21.47
C ALA A 46 5.81 -4.79 20.95
N PHE A 47 5.14 -3.66 20.68
CA PHE A 47 5.83 -2.41 20.34
C PHE A 47 6.72 -1.92 21.48
N ARG A 48 6.19 -1.78 22.71
CA ARG A 48 6.97 -1.31 23.88
C ARG A 48 8.16 -2.21 24.19
N GLN A 49 8.03 -3.53 24.01
CA GLN A 49 9.14 -4.46 24.18
C GLN A 49 10.23 -4.26 23.12
N LYS A 50 9.84 -4.01 21.87
CA LYS A 50 10.79 -3.83 20.76
C LYS A 50 11.45 -2.45 20.75
N TYR A 51 10.71 -1.41 21.15
CA TYR A 51 11.15 -0.01 21.14
C TYR A 51 10.89 0.66 22.50
N PRO A 52 11.59 0.25 23.57
CA PRO A 52 11.31 0.72 24.93
C PRO A 52 11.60 2.21 25.15
N THR A 53 12.40 2.81 24.27
CA THR A 53 12.80 4.23 24.33
C THR A 53 12.16 5.08 23.24
N ALA A 54 11.15 4.55 22.53
CA ALA A 54 10.41 5.31 21.53
C ALA A 54 9.65 6.48 22.16
N LEU A 55 9.63 7.61 21.46
CA LEU A 55 8.92 8.84 21.82
C LEU A 55 7.87 9.16 20.76
N ASN A 56 6.92 10.05 21.10
CA ASN A 56 5.92 10.57 20.17
C ASN A 56 5.15 9.48 19.40
N VAL A 57 4.73 8.43 20.12
CA VAL A 57 4.10 7.26 19.49
C VAL A 57 2.65 7.58 19.11
N GLU A 58 2.38 7.59 17.82
CA GLU A 58 1.04 7.70 17.22
C GLU A 58 0.66 6.37 16.56
N TRP A 59 -0.61 5.99 16.67
CA TRP A 59 -1.06 4.71 16.13
C TRP A 59 -2.10 4.90 15.04
N HIS A 60 -1.89 4.16 13.96
CA HIS A 60 -2.81 4.05 12.84
C HIS A 60 -3.34 2.62 12.76
N ASP A 61 -4.66 2.52 12.75
CA ASP A 61 -5.34 1.25 12.55
C ASP A 61 -5.74 1.06 11.09
N HIS A 62 -5.36 -0.08 10.53
CA HIS A 62 -5.75 -0.51 9.21
C HIS A 62 -6.50 -1.85 9.31
N LEU A 63 -7.39 -2.14 8.35
CA LEU A 63 -8.21 -3.36 8.37
C LEU A 63 -7.40 -4.64 8.67
N THR A 64 -6.18 -4.73 8.13
CA THR A 64 -5.34 -5.93 8.19
C THR A 64 -4.14 -5.84 9.14
N ASN A 65 -3.82 -4.65 9.65
CA ASN A 65 -2.59 -4.41 10.43
C ASN A 65 -2.67 -3.12 11.26
N PHE A 66 -1.75 -2.97 12.19
CA PHE A 66 -1.55 -1.76 12.98
C PHE A 66 -0.20 -1.15 12.64
N THR A 67 -0.14 0.16 12.59
CA THR A 67 1.06 0.92 12.30
C THR A 67 1.32 1.88 13.46
N ALA A 68 2.55 1.90 13.96
CA ALA A 68 3.00 2.88 14.95
C ALA A 68 4.00 3.82 14.28
N ASP A 69 3.69 5.11 14.30
CA ASP A 69 4.62 6.19 13.96
C ASP A 69 5.27 6.69 15.24
N PHE A 70 6.58 6.84 15.25
CA PHE A 70 7.32 7.18 16.46
C PHE A 70 8.69 7.76 16.14
N ASP A 71 9.27 8.43 17.13
CA ASP A 71 10.64 8.91 17.07
C ASP A 71 11.55 8.03 17.92
N LEU A 72 12.70 7.66 17.36
CA LEU A 72 13.77 6.94 18.03
C LEU A 72 15.11 7.53 17.59
N ASP A 73 15.97 7.89 18.54
CA ASP A 73 17.28 8.51 18.26
C ASP A 73 17.21 9.72 17.30
N LYS A 74 16.16 10.54 17.44
CA LYS A 74 15.85 11.72 16.60
C LYS A 74 15.52 11.40 15.13
N VAL A 75 15.21 10.14 14.84
CA VAL A 75 14.76 9.69 13.52
C VAL A 75 13.31 9.21 13.64
N HIS A 76 12.50 9.58 12.64
CA HIS A 76 11.11 9.17 12.55
C HIS A 76 10.98 7.79 11.88
N TYR A 77 10.20 6.91 12.48
CA TYR A 77 10.00 5.53 12.06
C TYR A 77 8.52 5.18 11.98
N GLU A 78 8.19 4.30 11.04
CA GLU A 78 6.90 3.61 10.93
C GLU A 78 7.15 2.12 11.24
N ALA A 79 6.43 1.55 12.21
CA ALA A 79 6.50 0.11 12.52
C ALA A 79 5.15 -0.57 12.33
N LYS A 80 5.12 -1.63 11.52
CA LYS A 80 3.91 -2.40 11.23
C LYS A 80 3.83 -3.68 12.06
N PHE A 81 2.68 -3.94 12.65
CA PHE A 81 2.32 -5.13 13.41
C PHE A 81 1.04 -5.75 12.84
N ASN A 82 0.89 -7.07 12.89
CA ASN A 82 -0.40 -7.69 12.56
C ASN A 82 -1.35 -7.71 13.77
N ASN A 83 -2.56 -8.23 13.56
CA ASN A 83 -3.59 -8.35 14.60
C ASN A 83 -3.21 -9.23 15.81
N LYS A 84 -2.08 -9.95 15.75
CA LYS A 84 -1.55 -10.78 16.86
C LYS A 84 -0.35 -10.13 17.56
N GLY A 85 -0.04 -8.86 17.28
CA GLY A 85 1.14 -8.19 17.81
C GLY A 85 2.46 -8.66 17.21
N MET A 86 2.45 -9.43 16.12
CA MET A 86 3.69 -9.85 15.46
C MET A 86 4.21 -8.71 14.58
N TRP A 87 5.38 -8.18 14.95
CA TRP A 87 6.13 -7.19 14.17
C TRP A 87 6.40 -7.71 12.75
N GLN A 88 6.01 -6.93 11.74
CA GLN A 88 6.16 -7.23 10.32
C GLN A 88 7.41 -6.57 9.73
N ASN A 89 7.54 -5.26 9.96
CA ASN A 89 8.63 -4.45 9.46
C ASN A 89 8.69 -3.12 10.24
N THR A 90 9.83 -2.45 10.13
CA THR A 90 9.98 -1.06 10.51
C THR A 90 10.73 -0.35 9.40
N GLU A 91 10.21 0.80 8.99
CA GLU A 91 10.81 1.61 7.96
C GLU A 91 11.07 3.03 8.44
N ASN A 92 12.09 3.64 7.85
CA ASN A 92 12.38 5.05 8.01
C ASN A 92 12.80 5.65 6.69
N LYS A 93 12.46 6.92 6.51
CA LYS A 93 13.00 7.70 5.40
C LYS A 93 14.51 7.85 5.59
N ILE A 94 15.25 7.74 4.50
CA ILE A 94 16.69 8.01 4.45
C ILE A 94 16.96 9.09 3.40
N ASP A 95 18.01 9.88 3.64
CA ASP A 95 18.48 10.82 2.63
C ASP A 95 18.99 10.09 1.39
N THR A 96 18.85 10.73 0.23
CA THR A 96 19.36 10.19 -1.04
C THR A 96 20.87 9.97 -1.01
N ALA A 97 21.59 10.81 -0.25
CA ALA A 97 23.01 10.62 0.04
C ALA A 97 23.28 9.31 0.80
N GLY A 98 22.40 8.95 1.74
CA GLY A 98 22.47 7.74 2.56
C GLY A 98 22.01 6.44 1.89
N ILE A 99 21.57 6.48 0.63
CA ILE A 99 21.27 5.26 -0.13
C ILE A 99 22.57 4.46 -0.32
N PRO A 100 22.62 3.16 0.03
CA PRO A 100 23.82 2.35 -0.16
C PRO A 100 24.23 2.20 -1.62
N ALA A 101 25.54 2.09 -1.86
CA ALA A 101 26.09 2.00 -3.22
C ALA A 101 25.47 0.88 -4.07
N PRO A 102 25.26 -0.36 -3.56
CA PRO A 102 24.63 -1.42 -4.35
C PRO A 102 23.23 -1.04 -4.85
N ILE A 103 22.47 -0.29 -4.05
CA ILE A 103 21.10 0.13 -4.40
C ILE A 103 21.13 1.22 -5.47
N LYS A 104 22.08 2.17 -5.37
CA LYS A 104 22.31 3.19 -6.40
C LYS A 104 22.68 2.54 -7.73
N GLU A 105 23.57 1.56 -7.72
CA GLU A 105 23.95 0.79 -8.91
C GLU A 105 22.76 -0.02 -9.47
N GLY A 106 21.97 -0.65 -8.60
CA GLY A 106 20.75 -1.37 -8.97
C GLY A 106 19.75 -0.46 -9.69
N PHE A 107 19.57 0.77 -9.19
CA PHE A 107 18.74 1.77 -9.86
C PHE A 107 19.33 2.19 -11.22
N GLN A 108 20.64 2.43 -11.29
CA GLN A 108 21.32 2.81 -12.53
C GLN A 108 21.24 1.75 -13.63
N LYS A 109 21.16 0.46 -13.25
CA LYS A 109 20.99 -0.66 -14.19
C LYS A 109 19.53 -0.94 -14.54
N SER A 110 18.58 -0.22 -13.94
CA SER A 110 17.15 -0.44 -14.16
C SER A 110 16.65 0.30 -15.41
N LYS A 111 15.52 -0.17 -15.96
CA LYS A 111 14.83 0.49 -17.08
C LYS A 111 14.30 1.91 -16.79
N TYR A 112 14.46 2.39 -15.55
CA TYR A 112 13.91 3.67 -15.09
C TYR A 112 14.94 4.81 -15.11
N VAL A 113 16.24 4.52 -15.24
CA VAL A 113 17.32 5.48 -15.02
C VAL A 113 17.27 6.72 -15.94
N GLU A 114 16.79 6.57 -17.18
CA GLU A 114 16.81 7.64 -18.18
C GLU A 114 15.75 8.71 -17.90
N ASP A 115 14.54 8.28 -17.53
CA ASP A 115 13.35 9.14 -17.46
C ASP A 115 12.93 9.48 -16.02
N TRP A 116 13.39 8.72 -15.02
CA TRP A 116 12.88 8.80 -13.66
C TRP A 116 13.94 9.27 -12.68
N LYS A 117 13.53 10.08 -11.71
CA LYS A 117 14.39 10.58 -10.63
C LYS A 117 13.94 10.02 -9.29
N ILE A 118 14.89 9.67 -8.43
CA ILE A 118 14.61 9.29 -7.04
C ILE A 118 14.12 10.52 -6.29
N LYS A 119 12.90 10.44 -5.74
CA LYS A 119 12.28 11.49 -4.94
C LYS A 119 12.45 11.25 -3.46
N ASN A 120 12.19 10.03 -3.01
CA ASN A 120 12.34 9.59 -1.62
C ASN A 120 13.01 8.23 -1.59
N ALA A 121 13.70 7.94 -0.48
CA ALA A 121 14.25 6.63 -0.21
C ALA A 121 13.90 6.21 1.22
N TYR A 122 13.67 4.92 1.41
CA TYR A 122 13.33 4.33 2.69
C TYR A 122 14.18 3.10 2.93
N LYS A 123 14.67 2.93 4.16
CA LYS A 123 15.26 1.69 4.64
C LYS A 123 14.17 0.91 5.36
N ILE A 124 14.04 -0.38 5.06
CA ILE A 124 13.01 -1.26 5.61
C ILE A 124 13.69 -2.43 6.29
N ALA A 125 13.61 -2.48 7.62
CA ALA A 125 13.99 -3.65 8.40
C ALA A 125 12.84 -4.67 8.36
N LEU A 126 13.17 -5.91 8.04
CA LEU A 126 12.25 -7.04 7.95
C LEU A 126 12.64 -8.12 8.96
N ARG A 127 11.80 -9.14 9.11
CA ARG A 127 12.13 -10.34 9.89
C ARG A 127 13.38 -11.04 9.38
N GLU A 128 13.94 -11.88 10.26
CA GLU A 128 15.15 -12.67 9.97
C GLU A 128 16.34 -11.78 9.59
N ASP A 129 16.42 -10.60 10.22
CA ASP A 129 17.48 -9.59 10.01
C ASP A 129 17.67 -9.16 8.55
N LYS A 130 16.63 -9.32 7.72
CA LYS A 130 16.63 -8.88 6.33
C LYS A 130 16.43 -7.38 6.26
N THR A 131 17.10 -6.75 5.30
CA THR A 131 16.92 -5.33 4.98
C THR A 131 16.53 -5.19 3.52
N GLN A 132 15.51 -4.36 3.26
CA GLN A 132 15.14 -3.89 1.93
C GLN A 132 15.27 -2.38 1.85
N TYR A 133 15.36 -1.88 0.62
CA TYR A 133 15.33 -0.45 0.33
C TYR A 133 14.20 -0.16 -0.64
N ARG A 134 13.41 0.88 -0.36
CA ARG A 134 12.34 1.35 -1.25
C ARG A 134 12.73 2.72 -1.81
N LEU A 135 12.82 2.81 -3.13
CA LEU A 135 13.00 4.07 -3.84
C LEU A 135 11.66 4.50 -4.42
N GLU A 136 11.15 5.65 -3.99
CA GLU A 136 10.07 6.33 -4.70
C GLU A 136 10.69 7.13 -5.83
N ILE A 137 10.37 6.76 -7.06
CA ILE A 137 10.85 7.42 -8.27
C ILE A 137 9.70 8.14 -8.95
N GLN A 138 10.00 9.27 -9.58
CA GLN A 138 9.01 10.04 -10.34
C GLN A 138 9.56 10.43 -11.71
N LYS A 139 8.71 10.34 -12.73
CA LYS A 139 9.01 10.87 -14.07
C LYS A 139 8.56 12.34 -14.20
N ASN A 140 7.44 12.67 -13.57
CA ASN A 140 6.88 14.01 -13.41
C ASN A 140 6.03 14.04 -12.14
N ASP A 141 5.32 15.15 -11.87
CA ASP A 141 4.56 15.33 -10.63
C ASP A 141 3.41 14.32 -10.44
N ILE A 142 2.93 13.71 -11.53
CA ILE A 142 1.82 12.76 -11.54
C ILE A 142 2.33 11.32 -11.52
N GLN A 143 3.35 11.01 -12.33
CA GLN A 143 3.82 9.64 -12.51
C GLN A 143 4.85 9.26 -11.46
N LYS A 144 4.42 8.46 -10.49
CA LYS A 144 5.24 7.94 -9.39
C LYS A 144 5.23 6.40 -9.35
N LYS A 145 6.38 5.82 -9.00
CA LYS A 145 6.56 4.38 -8.82
C LYS A 145 7.41 4.13 -7.59
N GLN A 146 7.24 2.95 -6.99
CA GLN A 146 8.08 2.46 -5.91
C GLN A 146 8.87 1.25 -6.37
N LEU A 147 10.19 1.32 -6.26
CA LEU A 147 11.11 0.22 -6.56
C LEU A 147 11.63 -0.37 -5.25
N TYR A 148 11.63 -1.69 -5.13
CA TYR A 148 12.11 -2.38 -3.95
C TYR A 148 13.35 -3.19 -4.27
N PHE A 149 14.41 -2.97 -3.52
CA PHE A 149 15.70 -3.65 -3.67
C PHE A 149 16.02 -4.46 -2.41
N ASP A 150 16.70 -5.59 -2.59
CA ASP A 150 17.41 -6.24 -1.48
C ASP A 150 18.73 -5.52 -1.16
N SER A 151 19.41 -5.92 -0.09
CA SER A 151 20.67 -5.32 0.35
C SER A 151 21.81 -5.40 -0.67
N THR A 152 21.71 -6.28 -1.68
CA THR A 152 22.73 -6.44 -2.73
C THR A 152 22.46 -5.57 -3.95
N GLY A 153 21.35 -4.81 -3.95
CA GLY A 153 20.98 -3.93 -5.07
C GLY A 153 20.19 -4.63 -6.17
N ARG A 154 19.72 -5.86 -5.94
CA ARG A 154 18.84 -6.53 -6.90
C ARG A 154 17.41 -6.00 -6.76
N LEU A 155 16.83 -5.57 -7.88
CA LEU A 155 15.43 -5.17 -7.94
C LEU A 155 14.53 -6.38 -7.72
N LEU A 156 13.70 -6.34 -6.68
CA LEU A 156 12.77 -7.40 -6.31
C LEU A 156 11.40 -7.19 -6.94
N ARG A 157 10.91 -5.96 -6.94
CA ARG A 157 9.58 -5.59 -7.45
C ARG A 157 9.49 -4.09 -7.72
N ASP A 158 8.58 -3.72 -8.61
CA ASP A 158 8.13 -2.34 -8.80
C ASP A 158 6.61 -2.24 -8.69
N ASN A 159 6.14 -1.18 -8.05
CA ASN A 159 4.73 -0.89 -7.83
C ASN A 159 4.40 0.51 -8.37
N ILE A 160 3.16 0.70 -8.83
CA ILE A 160 2.64 2.03 -9.16
C ILE A 160 2.09 2.66 -7.89
N THR A 161 2.35 3.95 -7.69
CA THR A 161 1.64 4.76 -6.69
C THR A 161 0.45 5.38 -7.42
N LEU A 162 -0.77 4.97 -7.06
CA LEU A 162 -2.02 5.55 -7.56
C LEU A 162 -2.34 6.86 -6.83
#